data_AF-A0A954EGS2-F1
#
_entry.id   AF-A0A954EGS2-F1
#
_cell.length_a   1.000
_cell.length_b   1.000
_cell.length_c   1.000
_cell.angle_alpha   90.00
_cell.angle_beta   90.00
_cell.angle_gamma   90.00
#
_symmetry.space_group_name_H-M   'P 1'
#
loop_
_entity.id
_entity.type
_entity.pdbx_description
1 polymer ?
#
loop_
_entity_poly.entity_id
_entity_poly.type
_entity_poly.pdbx_seq_one_letter_code
_entity_poly.pdbx_strand_id
1 'polypeptide(L)' 'SFQSRSIGEIPLAELCGFILTHKECLADTDPTTSIARELGVNRLTTNTRKRLEEAICKAEQILS' A
#
# COMPACT_ATOMS: atom_id res chain seq x y z
N SER A 1 -13.84 -2.27 -0.84
CA SER A 1 -13.67 -1.79 0.54
C SER A 1 -12.85 -2.81 1.31
N PHE A 2 -11.62 -2.48 1.68
CA PHE A 2 -10.72 -3.38 2.43
C PHE A 2 -11.07 -3.48 3.93
N GLN A 3 -12.18 -2.87 4.37
CA GLN A 3 -12.54 -2.65 5.77
C GLN A 3 -12.75 -3.90 6.65
N SER A 4 -12.76 -5.11 6.08
CA SER A 4 -12.87 -6.36 6.86
C SER A 4 -11.68 -7.32 6.71
N ARG A 5 -10.73 -7.06 5.80
CA ARG A 5 -9.57 -7.94 5.59
C ARG A 5 -8.34 -7.32 6.23
N SER A 6 -7.57 -8.11 6.98
CA SER A 6 -6.28 -7.63 7.47
C SER A 6 -5.38 -7.34 6.27
N ILE A 7 -4.57 -6.28 6.31
CA ILE A 7 -3.66 -5.95 5.18
C ILE A 7 -2.75 -7.13 4.81
N GLY A 8 -2.37 -7.96 5.79
CA GLY A 8 -1.61 -9.19 5.56
C GLY A 8 -2.35 -10.27 4.75
N GLU A 9 -3.69 -10.24 4.71
CA GLU A 9 -4.53 -11.15 3.95
C GLU A 9 -4.87 -10.63 2.55
N ILE A 10 -4.58 -9.36 2.27
CA ILE A 10 -4.77 -8.80 0.93
C ILE A 10 -3.63 -9.32 0.03
N PRO A 11 -3.96 -9.92 -1.12
CA PRO A 11 -2.96 -10.33 -2.08
C PRO A 11 -2.06 -9.16 -2.48
N LEU A 12 -0.75 -9.43 -2.62
CA LEU A 12 0.21 -8.40 -3.01
C LEU A 12 -0.18 -7.71 -4.33
N ALA A 13 -0.73 -8.47 -5.29
CA ALA A 13 -1.20 -7.93 -6.56
C ALA A 13 -2.40 -6.95 -6.40
N GLU A 14 -3.32 -7.21 -5.47
CA GLU A 14 -4.42 -6.27 -5.17
C GLU A 14 -3.86 -4.97 -4.56
N LEU A 15 -2.88 -5.07 -3.65
CA LEU A 15 -2.20 -3.91 -3.07
C LEU A 15 -1.43 -3.12 -4.13
N CYS A 16 -0.67 -3.78 -5.01
CA CYS A 16 0.02 -3.12 -6.12
C CYS A 16 -0.98 -2.43 -7.04
N GLY A 17 -2.09 -3.09 -7.40
CA GLY A 17 -3.14 -2.50 -8.23
C GLY A 17 -3.70 -1.22 -7.60
N PHE A 18 -3.96 -1.24 -6.29
CA PHE A 18 -4.41 -0.06 -5.55
C PHE A 18 -3.37 1.06 -5.54
N ILE A 19 -2.09 0.74 -5.37
CA ILE A 19 -0.99 1.73 -5.40
C ILE A 19 -0.86 2.34 -6.80
N LEU A 20 -0.96 1.54 -7.86
CA LEU A 20 -0.92 2.03 -9.23
C LEU A 20 -2.09 2.98 -9.57
N THR A 21 -3.27 2.77 -8.95
CA THR A 21 -4.40 3.70 -9.09
C THR A 21 -4.25 4.99 -8.26
N HIS A 22 -3.39 4.98 -7.22
CA HIS A 22 -3.10 6.14 -6.34
C HIS A 22 -1.61 6.50 -6.40
N LYS A 23 -1.04 6.53 -7.61
CA LYS A 23 0.40 6.75 -7.82
C LYS A 23 0.89 8.11 -7.32
N GLU A 24 -0.01 9.08 -7.14
CA GLU A 24 0.27 10.36 -6.53
C GLU A 24 0.84 10.24 -5.11
N CYS A 25 0.42 9.21 -4.35
CA CYS A 25 0.95 8.95 -3.01
C CYS A 25 2.43 8.54 -3.03
N LEU A 26 2.96 8.06 -4.17
CA LEU A 26 4.37 7.71 -4.30
C LEU A 26 5.28 8.95 -4.31
N ALA A 27 4.74 10.14 -4.57
CA ALA A 27 5.47 11.39 -4.55
C ALA A 27 5.60 12.02 -3.14
N ASP A 28 4.90 11.47 -2.15
CA ASP A 28 4.96 11.97 -0.77
C ASP A 28 6.27 11.58 -0.08
N THR A 29 6.64 12.34 0.96
CA THR A 29 7.82 12.06 1.81
C THR A 29 7.75 10.69 2.48
N ASP A 30 6.54 10.20 2.82
CA ASP A 30 6.31 8.87 3.37
C ASP A 30 5.16 8.17 2.62
N PRO A 31 5.45 7.55 1.47
CA PRO A 31 4.41 6.96 0.61
C PRO A 31 3.68 5.81 1.31
N THR A 32 4.34 5.10 2.22
CA THR A 32 3.72 4.01 2.98
C THR A 32 2.61 4.53 3.89
N THR A 33 2.84 5.66 4.57
CA THR A 33 1.80 6.28 5.41
C THR A 33 0.67 6.86 4.58
N SER A 34 0.96 7.49 3.44
CA SER A 34 -0.07 8.02 2.53
C SER A 34 -0.96 6.90 1.98
N ILE A 35 -0.37 5.83 1.44
CA ILE A 35 -1.13 4.66 0.95
C ILE A 35 -1.94 4.00 2.07
N ALA A 36 -1.39 3.89 3.28
CA ALA A 36 -2.13 3.34 4.42
C ALA A 36 -3.37 4.18 4.79
N ARG A 37 -3.28 5.52 4.67
CA ARG A 37 -4.42 6.42 4.88
C ARG A 37 -5.50 6.21 3.82
N GLU A 38 -5.11 6.11 2.55
CA GLU A 38 -6.04 5.83 1.44
C GLU A 38 -6.72 4.46 1.57
N LEU A 39 -6.01 3.47 2.10
CA LEU A 39 -6.58 2.14 2.41
C LEU A 39 -7.49 2.13 3.65
N GLY A 40 -7.57 3.23 4.40
CA GLY A 40 -8.34 3.31 5.65
C GLY A 40 -7.69 2.53 6.80
N VAL A 41 -6.37 2.33 6.78
CA VAL A 41 -5.62 1.62 7.82
C VAL A 41 -5.39 2.54 9.01
N ASN A 42 -6.16 2.32 10.07
CA ASN A 42 -6.08 3.13 11.29
C ASN A 42 -4.78 2.95 12.08
N ARG A 43 -4.10 1.79 11.95
CA ARG A 43 -2.85 1.50 12.68
C ARG A 43 -1.83 0.80 11.78
N LEU A 44 -0.73 1.50 11.56
CA LEU A 44 0.43 0.99 10.81
C LEU A 44 1.32 0.15 11.73
N THR A 45 0.97 -1.12 11.89
CA THR A 45 1.86 -2.08 12.57
C THR A 45 3.12 -2.32 11.74
N THR A 46 4.20 -2.81 12.35
CA THR A 46 5.45 -3.16 11.64
C THR A 46 5.20 -4.11 10.48
N ASN A 47 4.31 -5.10 10.65
CA ASN A 47 3.98 -6.06 9.58
C ASN A 47 3.19 -5.41 8.45
N THR A 48 2.23 -4.54 8.79
CA THR A 48 1.47 -3.77 7.80
C THR A 48 2.38 -2.85 6.99
N ARG A 49 3.31 -2.14 7.66
CA ARG A 49 4.30 -1.28 7.01
C ARG A 49 5.13 -2.05 5.99
N LYS A 50 5.76 -3.15 6.42
CA LYS A 50 6.57 -4.00 5.54
C LYS A 50 5.80 -4.50 4.32
N ARG A 51 4.54 -4.89 4.52
CA ARG A 51 3.70 -5.39 3.43
C ARG A 51 3.36 -4.31 2.39
N LEU A 52 3.12 -3.07 2.84
CA LEU A 52 2.90 -1.94 1.96
C LEU A 52 4.19 -1.53 1.24
N GLU A 53 5.34 -1.51 1.94
CA GLU A 53 6.64 -1.25 1.32
C GLU A 53 6.96 -2.26 0.21
N GLU A 54 6.68 -3.54 0.42
CA GLU A 54 6.82 -4.59 -0.61
C GLU A 54 5.92 -4.31 -1.83
N ALA A 55 4.67 -3.92 -1.58
CA ALA A 55 3.71 -3.60 -2.64
C ALA A 55 4.12 -2.35 -3.44
N ILE A 56 4.64 -1.33 -2.76
CA ILE A 56 5.17 -0.10 -3.36
C ILE A 56 6.35 -0.43 -4.26
N CYS A 57 7.36 -1.13 -3.75
CA CYS A 57 8.54 -1.50 -4.53
C CYS A 57 8.16 -2.28 -5.80
N LYS A 58 7.15 -3.15 -5.73
CA LYS A 58 6.65 -3.88 -6.89
C LYS A 58 5.84 -3.01 -7.85
N ALA A 59 5.07 -2.05 -7.35
CA ALA A 59 4.37 -1.08 -8.19
C ALA A 59 5.35 -0.15 -8.93
N GLU A 60 6.41 0.31 -8.27
CA GLU A 60 7.48 1.11 -8.89
C GLU A 60 8.18 0.35 -10.01
N GLN A 61 8.44 -0.94 -9.82
CA GLN A 61 9.00 -1.81 -10.88
C GLN A 61 8.08 -1.95 -12.10
N ILE A 62 6.75 -1.81 -11.93
CA ILE A 62 5.78 -1.86 -13.04
C ILE A 62 5.71 -0.52 -13.79
N LEU A 63 5.98 0.59 -13.09
CA LEU A 63 5.97 1.94 -13.66
C LEU A 63 7.29 2.33 -14.33
N SER A 64 8.39 1.62 -14.01
CA SER A 64 9.69 1.77 -14.67
C SER A 64 9.71 1.21 -16.09
#